data_AF-A0AAE3J6A8-F1
#
_entry.id   AF-A0AAE3J6A8-F1
#
_cell.length_a   1.000
_cell.length_b   1.000
_cell.length_c   1.000
_cell.angle_alpha   90.00
_cell.angle_beta   90.00
_cell.angle_gamma   90.00
#
_symmetry.space_group_name_H-M   'P 1'
#
loop_
_entity.id
_entity.type
_entity.pdbx_description
1 polymer ?
#
loop_
_entity_poly.entity_id
_entity_poly.type
_entity_poly.pdbx_seq_one_letter_code
_entity_poly.pdbx_strand_id
1 'polypeptide(L)'
;MQPLYDHYLQFIRSSLKNDTSFSGAIPEEEQASLAALAEEHRTVPFVLPGFRNTSFYPAMLQKTKNMMQNYYQIDAFTRHTVSLLEENGIPCILLKGISLAACYPVPEYRKLGDLDLYINEPKALEKAQVLLEAQGYKEEKELSDHHVTYRYTFPKTGRSFLLELHYRVVGMYQYEPANQTVDEVYSPLRLKPIRQTINGFTYSVLPPTEYVFYMIHHMLKHYLYSGFGIRLLCDFVLYLKRYEKEIDFSRIHQWCKASRISHLYEIILKTCRLYLDLPASIDPAINASPETSEAFLIRILEDGDMGTDVSQALVGSGSYRKINLLTYFREGHVQMKVRFPKAGHCPLLWPALWPATFFCFLKNTYTLRNTTLRQTLKDFRKSNQKTTLVRIFENSDS
;
A
#
# COMPACT_ATOMS: atom_id res chain seq x y z
N MET A 1 -0.37 -25.92 0.24
CA MET A 1 -0.85 -24.95 -0.77
C MET A 1 -1.49 -25.68 -1.96
N GLN A 2 -2.37 -25.02 -2.74
CA GLN A 2 -2.87 -25.61 -4.00
C GLN A 2 -1.76 -25.62 -5.08
N PRO A 3 -1.67 -26.63 -5.97
CA PRO A 3 -0.62 -26.73 -6.99
C PRO A 3 -0.47 -25.47 -7.86
N LEU A 4 -1.60 -24.84 -8.24
CA LEU A 4 -1.63 -23.60 -9.01
C LEU A 4 -0.80 -22.47 -8.37
N TYR A 5 -0.88 -22.31 -7.04
CA TYR A 5 -0.14 -21.28 -6.32
C TYR A 5 1.35 -21.61 -6.26
N ASP A 6 1.73 -22.88 -6.15
CA ASP A 6 3.13 -23.28 -6.17
C ASP A 6 3.77 -22.98 -7.53
N HIS A 7 3.09 -23.29 -8.63
CA HIS A 7 3.53 -22.93 -9.98
C HIS A 7 3.64 -21.41 -10.15
N TYR A 8 2.62 -20.66 -9.71
CA TYR A 8 2.63 -19.20 -9.76
C TYR A 8 3.84 -18.62 -9.01
N LEU A 9 4.09 -19.07 -7.78
CA LEU A 9 5.21 -18.60 -6.96
C LEU A 9 6.59 -18.96 -7.55
N GLN A 10 6.72 -20.06 -8.31
CA GLN A 10 7.96 -20.35 -9.04
C GLN A 10 8.26 -19.29 -10.11
N PHE A 11 7.25 -18.88 -10.90
CA PHE A 11 7.41 -17.79 -11.87
C PHE A 11 7.73 -16.46 -11.19
N ILE A 12 7.04 -16.12 -10.09
CA ILE A 12 7.32 -14.90 -9.33
C ILE A 12 8.78 -14.90 -8.88
N ARG A 13 9.25 -15.96 -8.21
CA ARG A 13 10.65 -16.08 -7.75
C ARG A 13 11.66 -15.96 -8.88
N SER A 14 11.40 -16.62 -10.00
CA SER A 14 12.25 -16.56 -11.19
C SER A 14 12.36 -15.13 -11.72
N SER A 15 11.23 -14.44 -11.85
CA SER A 15 11.16 -13.05 -12.30
C SER A 15 11.95 -12.11 -11.37
N LEU A 16 11.81 -12.27 -10.05
CA LEU A 16 12.55 -11.46 -9.07
C LEU A 16 14.07 -11.66 -9.13
N LYS A 17 14.55 -12.81 -9.63
CA LYS A 17 15.98 -13.10 -9.84
C LYS A 17 16.48 -12.75 -11.24
N ASN A 18 15.60 -12.33 -12.15
CA ASN A 18 15.88 -12.21 -13.57
C ASN A 18 16.41 -13.52 -14.19
N ASP A 19 15.90 -14.67 -13.72
CA ASP A 19 16.26 -15.95 -14.32
C ASP A 19 15.52 -16.12 -15.65
N THR A 20 16.21 -15.75 -16.72
CA THR A 20 15.72 -15.82 -18.10
C THR A 20 15.72 -17.24 -18.67
N SER A 21 16.34 -18.20 -17.96
CA SER A 21 16.40 -19.60 -18.37
C SER A 21 15.18 -20.40 -17.91
N PHE A 22 14.48 -19.92 -16.87
CA PHE A 22 13.27 -20.55 -16.39
C PHE A 22 12.10 -20.30 -17.36
N SER A 23 11.59 -21.39 -17.93
CA SER A 23 10.40 -21.38 -18.79
C SER A 23 9.34 -22.33 -18.28
N GLY A 24 9.30 -22.60 -16.97
CA GLY A 24 8.56 -23.70 -16.31
C GLY A 24 7.30 -24.14 -17.07
N ALA A 25 7.19 -25.42 -17.37
CA ALA A 25 6.02 -25.92 -18.11
C ALA A 25 4.75 -25.71 -17.28
N ILE A 26 3.74 -25.07 -17.86
CA ILE A 26 2.44 -24.87 -17.22
C ILE A 26 1.50 -25.95 -17.75
N PRO A 27 0.94 -26.82 -16.88
CA PRO A 27 -0.08 -27.80 -17.28
C PRO A 27 -1.23 -27.13 -18.04
N GLU A 28 -1.72 -27.75 -19.11
CA GLU A 28 -2.73 -27.15 -19.99
C GLU A 28 -4.00 -26.77 -19.21
N GLU A 29 -4.39 -27.61 -18.25
CA GLU A 29 -5.52 -27.40 -17.35
C GLU A 29 -5.34 -26.21 -16.39
N GLU A 30 -4.10 -25.78 -16.12
CA GLU A 30 -3.80 -24.66 -15.21
C GLU A 30 -3.57 -23.33 -15.93
N GLN A 31 -3.29 -23.35 -17.25
CA GLN A 31 -2.92 -22.14 -18.01
C GLN A 31 -3.93 -20.99 -17.86
N ALA A 32 -5.23 -21.29 -17.97
CA ALA A 32 -6.28 -20.28 -17.85
C ALA A 32 -6.30 -19.64 -16.44
N SER A 33 -6.24 -20.47 -15.40
CA SER A 33 -6.26 -20.04 -14.00
C SER A 33 -4.99 -19.27 -13.63
N LEU A 34 -3.82 -19.69 -14.12
CA LEU A 34 -2.55 -19.01 -13.87
C LEU A 34 -2.48 -17.65 -14.58
N ALA A 35 -3.02 -17.56 -15.81
CA ALA A 35 -3.13 -16.29 -16.52
C ALA A 35 -4.07 -15.33 -15.78
N ALA A 36 -5.24 -15.80 -15.33
CA ALA A 36 -6.18 -15.01 -14.55
C ALA A 36 -5.57 -14.52 -13.23
N LEU A 37 -4.89 -15.40 -12.50
CA LEU A 37 -4.21 -15.07 -11.25
C LEU A 37 -3.11 -14.03 -11.46
N ALA A 38 -2.32 -14.16 -12.53
CA ALA A 38 -1.29 -13.18 -12.85
C ALA A 38 -1.88 -11.80 -13.23
N GLU A 39 -3.05 -11.77 -13.87
CA GLU A 39 -3.77 -10.53 -14.14
C GLU A 39 -4.33 -9.90 -12.87
N GLU A 40 -4.96 -10.69 -12.01
CA GLU A 40 -5.53 -10.27 -10.74
C GLU A 40 -4.46 -9.66 -9.82
N HIS A 41 -3.25 -10.19 -9.84
CA HIS A 41 -2.12 -9.65 -9.07
C HIS A 41 -1.27 -8.62 -9.81
N ARG A 42 -1.61 -8.27 -11.07
CA ARG A 42 -0.83 -7.35 -11.92
C ARG A 42 0.63 -7.79 -12.12
N THR A 43 0.85 -9.09 -12.29
CA THR A 43 2.15 -9.76 -12.45
C THR A 43 2.29 -10.50 -13.78
N VAL A 44 1.44 -10.19 -14.77
CA VAL A 44 1.47 -10.77 -16.13
C VAL A 44 2.90 -10.85 -16.72
N PRO A 45 3.76 -9.82 -16.61
CA PRO A 45 5.13 -9.91 -17.12
C PRO A 45 5.96 -11.02 -16.48
N PHE A 46 5.69 -11.39 -15.22
CA PHE A 46 6.52 -12.32 -14.45
C PHE A 46 6.28 -13.77 -14.89
N VAL A 47 5.05 -14.08 -15.33
CA VAL A 47 4.66 -15.41 -15.80
C VAL A 47 4.78 -15.56 -17.33
N LEU A 48 4.88 -14.44 -18.06
CA LEU A 48 4.89 -14.40 -19.53
C LEU A 48 5.86 -15.41 -20.20
N PRO A 49 7.08 -15.66 -19.69
CA PRO A 49 7.98 -16.65 -20.29
C PRO A 49 7.39 -18.06 -20.36
N GLY A 50 6.59 -18.49 -19.37
CA GLY A 50 5.95 -19.80 -19.35
C GLY A 50 4.82 -19.95 -20.37
N PHE A 51 4.25 -18.85 -20.84
CA PHE A 51 3.13 -18.87 -21.77
C PHE A 51 3.54 -18.85 -23.25
N ARG A 52 4.83 -18.74 -23.62
CA ARG A 52 5.29 -18.52 -25.02
C ARG A 52 4.65 -19.41 -26.09
N ASN A 53 4.37 -20.67 -25.74
CA ASN A 53 3.82 -21.66 -26.68
C ASN A 53 2.32 -21.93 -26.45
N THR A 54 1.61 -21.03 -25.77
CA THR A 54 0.19 -21.18 -25.42
C THR A 54 -0.67 -20.19 -26.21
N SER A 55 -1.98 -20.46 -26.28
CA SER A 55 -2.96 -19.55 -26.89
C SER A 55 -3.11 -18.21 -26.15
N PHE A 56 -2.72 -18.14 -24.86
CA PHE A 56 -2.80 -16.93 -24.04
C PHE A 56 -1.67 -15.91 -24.33
N TYR A 57 -0.56 -16.36 -24.93
CA TYR A 57 0.64 -15.53 -25.10
C TYR A 57 0.42 -14.19 -25.79
N PRO A 58 -0.30 -14.09 -26.94
CA PRO A 58 -0.44 -12.81 -27.63
C PRO A 58 -1.13 -11.74 -26.78
N ALA A 59 -2.17 -12.14 -26.03
CA ALA A 59 -2.89 -11.25 -25.13
C ALA A 59 -2.02 -10.81 -23.95
N MET A 60 -1.30 -11.74 -23.32
CA MET A 60 -0.40 -11.45 -22.18
C MET A 60 0.79 -10.59 -22.60
N LEU A 61 1.34 -10.82 -23.79
CA LEU A 61 2.40 -10.01 -24.37
C LEU A 61 1.93 -8.57 -24.60
N GLN A 62 0.72 -8.40 -25.14
CA GLN A 62 0.15 -7.06 -25.31
C GLN A 62 -0.07 -6.36 -23.97
N LYS A 63 -0.56 -7.06 -22.94
CA LYS A 63 -0.71 -6.52 -21.58
C LYS A 63 0.63 -6.11 -20.98
N THR A 64 1.68 -6.92 -21.18
CA THR A 64 3.04 -6.61 -20.76
C THR A 64 3.56 -5.35 -21.44
N LYS A 65 3.40 -5.23 -22.76
CA LYS A 65 3.77 -4.02 -23.51
C LYS A 65 3.05 -2.78 -22.98
N ASN A 66 1.75 -2.88 -22.72
CA ASN A 66 0.96 -1.78 -22.16
C ASN A 66 1.47 -1.38 -20.76
N MET A 67 1.82 -2.34 -19.91
CA MET A 67 2.40 -2.07 -18.59
C MET A 67 3.74 -1.35 -18.70
N MET A 68 4.60 -1.78 -19.62
CA MET A 68 5.88 -1.11 -19.87
C MET A 68 5.69 0.30 -20.43
N GLN A 69 4.73 0.51 -21.32
CA GLN A 69 4.40 1.86 -21.80
C GLN A 69 3.86 2.75 -20.67
N ASN A 70 3.03 2.20 -19.78
CA ASN A 70 2.51 2.92 -18.63
C ASN A 70 3.61 3.33 -17.65
N TYR A 71 4.66 2.52 -17.49
CA TYR A 71 5.84 2.87 -16.69
C TYR A 71 6.41 4.24 -17.11
N TYR A 72 6.70 4.42 -18.40
CA TYR A 72 7.28 5.67 -18.92
C TYR A 72 6.31 6.85 -18.84
N GLN A 73 5.00 6.59 -18.92
CA GLN A 73 3.98 7.63 -18.74
C GLN A 73 3.94 8.14 -17.30
N ILE A 74 3.99 7.23 -16.32
CA ILE A 74 4.04 7.58 -14.90
C ILE A 74 5.38 8.21 -14.53
N ASP A 75 6.53 7.75 -15.08
CA ASP A 75 7.83 8.42 -14.89
C ASP A 75 7.77 9.88 -15.37
N ALA A 76 7.25 10.12 -16.58
CA ALA A 76 7.09 11.47 -17.12
C ALA A 76 6.15 12.34 -16.26
N PHE A 77 5.02 11.79 -15.80
CA PHE A 77 4.11 12.50 -14.88
C PHE A 77 4.79 12.81 -13.55
N THR A 78 5.51 11.84 -12.98
CA THR A 78 6.25 11.99 -11.72
C THR A 78 7.28 13.10 -11.82
N ARG A 79 8.09 13.13 -12.88
CA ARG A 79 9.05 14.22 -13.11
C ARG A 79 8.37 15.58 -13.26
N HIS A 80 7.28 15.63 -14.01
CA HIS A 80 6.55 16.87 -14.23
C HIS A 80 6.05 17.46 -12.90
N THR A 81 5.36 16.66 -12.08
CA THR A 81 4.84 17.11 -10.79
C THR A 81 5.95 17.44 -9.80
N VAL A 82 6.98 16.61 -9.69
CA VAL A 82 8.10 16.87 -8.76
C VAL A 82 8.88 18.12 -9.16
N SER A 83 9.17 18.32 -10.45
CA SER A 83 9.86 19.54 -10.93
C SER A 83 9.03 20.79 -10.64
N LEU A 84 7.71 20.74 -10.88
CA LEU A 84 6.81 21.84 -10.54
C LEU A 84 6.89 22.24 -9.07
N LEU A 85 6.91 21.27 -8.16
CA LEU A 85 7.02 21.53 -6.72
C LEU A 85 8.42 22.06 -6.35
N GLU A 86 9.49 21.43 -6.84
CA GLU A 86 10.88 21.81 -6.55
C GLU A 86 11.21 23.23 -7.06
N GLU A 87 10.79 23.58 -8.28
CA GLU A 87 10.98 24.92 -8.89
C GLU A 87 10.27 26.03 -8.11
N ASN A 88 9.20 25.68 -7.38
CA ASN A 88 8.46 26.60 -6.52
C ASN A 88 8.94 26.55 -5.06
N GLY A 89 10.05 25.87 -4.77
CA GLY A 89 10.64 25.74 -3.44
C GLY A 89 9.74 24.98 -2.46
N ILE A 90 9.04 23.95 -2.94
CA ILE A 90 8.17 23.08 -2.15
C ILE A 90 8.84 21.69 -2.08
N PRO A 91 9.48 21.33 -0.95
CA PRO A 91 10.06 20.01 -0.80
C PRO A 91 8.95 18.95 -0.73
N CYS A 92 9.14 17.84 -1.45
CA CYS A 92 8.29 16.67 -1.39
C CYS A 92 9.14 15.40 -1.38
N ILE A 93 8.57 14.31 -0.86
CA ILE A 93 9.20 13.00 -0.78
C ILE A 93 8.42 12.05 -1.68
N LEU A 94 9.09 11.47 -2.67
CA LEU A 94 8.50 10.46 -3.54
C LEU A 94 8.32 9.16 -2.76
N LEU A 95 7.09 8.64 -2.79
CA LEU A 95 6.75 7.34 -2.20
C LEU A 95 6.43 6.33 -3.30
N LYS A 96 6.69 5.06 -3.01
CA LYS A 96 6.36 3.89 -3.86
C LYS A 96 6.76 4.09 -5.34
N GLY A 97 5.81 3.87 -6.25
CA GLY A 97 5.91 4.18 -7.67
C GLY A 97 7.21 3.74 -8.34
N ILE A 98 7.82 4.68 -9.04
CA ILE A 98 9.10 4.52 -9.75
C ILE A 98 10.28 4.26 -8.80
N SER A 99 10.22 4.71 -7.54
CA SER A 99 11.29 4.48 -6.55
C SER A 99 11.42 3.00 -6.20
N LEU A 100 10.30 2.31 -5.98
CA LEU A 100 10.29 0.86 -5.78
C LEU A 100 10.55 0.09 -7.09
N ALA A 101 10.06 0.60 -8.23
CA ALA A 101 10.31 -0.03 -9.53
C ALA A 101 11.80 -0.13 -9.85
N ALA A 102 12.61 0.86 -9.45
CA ALA A 102 14.06 0.84 -9.63
C ALA A 102 14.78 -0.32 -8.90
N CYS A 103 14.11 -1.02 -7.97
CA CYS A 103 14.65 -2.20 -7.32
C CYS A 103 14.43 -3.50 -8.14
N TYR A 104 13.52 -3.50 -9.11
CA TYR A 104 13.23 -4.66 -9.96
C TYR A 104 14.35 -4.87 -10.99
N PRO A 105 14.62 -6.13 -11.39
CA PRO A 105 15.57 -6.38 -12.47
C PRO A 105 15.13 -5.78 -13.81
N VAL A 106 13.83 -5.76 -14.07
CA VAL A 106 13.19 -5.04 -15.17
C VAL A 106 12.18 -4.06 -14.55
N PRO A 107 12.55 -2.78 -14.33
CA PRO A 107 11.70 -1.79 -13.66
C PRO A 107 10.28 -1.68 -14.25
N GLU A 108 10.17 -1.81 -15.57
CA GLU A 108 8.92 -1.70 -16.31
C GLU A 108 7.93 -2.84 -16.06
N TYR A 109 8.36 -3.94 -15.42
CA TYR A 109 7.47 -5.04 -15.05
C TYR A 109 6.68 -4.75 -13.76
N ARG A 110 7.06 -3.72 -13.00
CA ARG A 110 6.30 -3.29 -11.83
C ARG A 110 5.11 -2.44 -12.26
N LYS A 111 3.88 -2.88 -11.99
CA LYS A 111 2.67 -2.07 -12.22
C LYS A 111 2.76 -0.75 -11.44
N LEU A 112 2.65 0.36 -12.18
CA LEU A 112 2.46 1.72 -11.65
C LEU A 112 1.01 2.15 -11.89
N GLY A 113 0.44 2.94 -10.99
CA GLY A 113 -0.95 3.42 -11.11
C GLY A 113 -1.05 4.92 -10.88
N ASP A 114 -0.74 5.32 -9.66
CA ASP A 114 -0.76 6.66 -9.10
C ASP A 114 0.65 7.18 -8.83
N LEU A 115 0.75 8.49 -8.60
CA LEU A 115 1.91 9.15 -8.03
C LEU A 115 1.63 9.45 -6.56
N ASP A 116 2.40 8.86 -5.65
CA ASP A 116 2.36 9.18 -4.23
C ASP A 116 3.47 10.17 -3.87
N LEU A 117 3.11 11.37 -3.40
CA LEU A 117 4.06 12.35 -2.84
C LEU A 117 3.74 12.65 -1.39
N TYR A 118 4.75 12.75 -0.54
CA TYR A 118 4.59 13.08 0.87
C TYR A 118 5.19 14.45 1.19
N ILE A 119 4.39 15.29 1.85
CA ILE A 119 4.80 16.58 2.40
C ILE A 119 4.46 16.58 3.88
N ASN A 120 5.48 16.52 4.73
CA ASN A 120 5.32 16.45 6.18
C ASN A 120 5.19 17.83 6.86
N GLU A 121 5.46 18.92 6.13
CA GLU A 121 5.34 20.29 6.62
C GLU A 121 3.99 20.91 6.24
N PRO A 122 3.13 21.28 7.21
CA PRO A 122 1.78 21.80 6.93
C PRO A 122 1.76 23.04 6.03
N LYS A 123 2.71 23.98 6.23
CA LYS A 123 2.79 25.19 5.40
C LYS A 123 3.21 24.87 3.96
N ALA A 124 4.10 23.90 3.77
CA ALA A 124 4.51 23.46 2.45
C ALA A 124 3.36 22.72 1.74
N LEU A 125 2.58 21.94 2.48
CA LEU A 125 1.39 21.26 1.97
C LEU A 125 0.33 22.25 1.47
N GLU A 126 -0.02 23.26 2.27
CA GLU A 126 -0.98 24.30 1.88
C GLU A 126 -0.51 25.03 0.60
N LYS A 127 0.78 25.37 0.53
CA LYS A 127 1.38 25.98 -0.66
C LYS A 127 1.33 25.04 -1.87
N ALA A 128 1.55 23.74 -1.68
CA ALA A 128 1.46 22.73 -2.74
C ALA A 128 0.04 22.62 -3.29
N GLN A 129 -0.98 22.56 -2.43
CA GLN A 129 -2.38 22.47 -2.85
C GLN A 129 -2.79 23.66 -3.73
N VAL A 130 -2.51 24.89 -3.27
CA VAL A 130 -2.79 26.12 -4.03
C VAL A 130 -2.06 26.13 -5.37
N LEU A 131 -0.78 25.73 -5.39
CA LEU A 131 0.00 25.66 -6.62
C LEU A 131 -0.56 24.62 -7.60
N LEU A 132 -0.85 23.41 -7.13
CA LEU A 132 -1.38 22.32 -7.96
C LEU A 132 -2.71 22.73 -8.60
N GLU A 133 -3.63 23.30 -7.83
CA GLU A 133 -4.91 23.79 -8.34
C GLU A 133 -4.74 24.89 -9.39
N ALA A 134 -3.83 25.85 -9.14
CA ALA A 134 -3.49 26.89 -10.11
C ALA A 134 -2.87 26.32 -11.41
N GLN A 135 -2.20 25.16 -11.34
CA GLN A 135 -1.60 24.47 -12.48
C GLN A 135 -2.55 23.44 -13.14
N GLY A 136 -3.83 23.45 -12.77
CA GLY A 136 -4.87 22.65 -13.43
C GLY A 136 -5.03 21.24 -12.88
N TYR A 137 -4.42 20.91 -11.76
CA TYR A 137 -4.74 19.70 -11.00
C TYR A 137 -6.12 19.89 -10.36
N LYS A 138 -7.02 18.93 -10.59
CA LYS A 138 -8.39 18.98 -10.06
C LYS A 138 -8.52 18.01 -8.89
N GLU A 139 -8.89 18.52 -7.72
CA GLU A 139 -9.12 17.70 -6.54
C GLU A 139 -10.22 16.65 -6.82
N GLU A 140 -9.93 15.39 -6.55
CA GLU A 140 -10.92 14.32 -6.52
C GLU A 140 -11.34 14.08 -5.08
N LYS A 141 -12.58 14.49 -4.76
CA LYS A 141 -13.09 14.36 -3.39
C LYS A 141 -13.22 12.90 -3.00
N GLU A 142 -12.42 12.50 -2.03
CA GLU A 142 -12.45 11.17 -1.44
C GLU A 142 -12.43 11.22 0.10
N LEU A 143 -12.64 10.06 0.72
CA LEU A 143 -12.55 9.91 2.17
C LEU A 143 -11.17 9.39 2.53
N SER A 144 -10.19 10.29 2.60
CA SER A 144 -8.84 9.99 3.05
C SER A 144 -8.49 10.81 4.29
N ASP A 145 -7.83 10.17 5.25
CA ASP A 145 -7.35 10.75 6.50
C ASP A 145 -5.83 10.96 6.51
N HIS A 146 -5.17 10.80 5.36
CA HIS A 146 -3.72 10.92 5.23
C HIS A 146 -3.24 11.54 3.90
N HIS A 147 -4.10 11.71 2.89
CA HIS A 147 -3.76 12.41 1.64
C HIS A 147 -4.93 13.20 1.05
N VAL A 148 -4.63 14.00 0.02
CA VAL A 148 -5.60 14.60 -0.91
C VAL A 148 -5.30 14.09 -2.30
N THR A 149 -6.30 13.59 -3.02
CA THR A 149 -6.13 13.14 -4.41
C THR A 149 -6.42 14.24 -5.41
N TYR A 150 -5.55 14.34 -6.41
CA TYR A 150 -5.71 15.22 -7.55
C TYR A 150 -5.66 14.43 -8.86
N ARG A 151 -6.54 14.78 -9.80
CA ARG A 151 -6.43 14.36 -11.20
C ARG A 151 -5.77 15.45 -12.02
N TYR A 152 -4.74 15.07 -12.76
CA TYR A 152 -4.12 15.93 -13.76
C TYR A 152 -4.31 15.35 -15.16
N THR A 153 -4.77 16.16 -16.10
CA THR A 153 -4.94 15.78 -17.51
C THR A 153 -3.96 16.55 -18.36
N PHE A 154 -3.02 15.85 -19.02
CA PHE A 154 -2.08 16.49 -19.94
C PHE A 154 -2.83 17.05 -21.16
N PRO A 155 -2.81 18.37 -21.42
CA PRO A 155 -3.60 18.97 -22.48
C PRO A 155 -3.25 18.42 -23.88
N LYS A 156 -1.97 18.09 -24.11
CA LYS A 156 -1.49 17.60 -25.41
C LYS A 156 -1.97 16.20 -25.76
N THR A 157 -2.20 15.34 -24.76
CA THR A 157 -2.49 13.91 -24.98
C THR A 157 -3.88 13.51 -24.50
N GLY A 158 -4.55 14.35 -23.71
CA GLY A 158 -5.80 14.02 -23.01
C GLY A 158 -5.66 12.93 -21.94
N ARG A 159 -4.44 12.44 -21.69
CA ARG A 159 -4.19 11.40 -20.68
C ARG A 159 -4.27 11.98 -19.28
N SER A 160 -4.94 11.26 -18.40
CA SER A 160 -5.17 11.66 -17.02
C SER A 160 -4.45 10.74 -16.05
N PHE A 161 -3.86 11.33 -15.02
CA PHE A 161 -3.13 10.63 -13.96
C PHE A 161 -3.60 11.11 -12.59
N LEU A 162 -3.42 10.26 -11.59
CA LEU A 162 -3.75 10.54 -10.20
C LEU A 162 -2.49 10.83 -9.41
N LEU A 163 -2.53 11.91 -8.63
CA LEU A 163 -1.57 12.27 -7.61
C LEU A 163 -2.25 12.11 -6.24
N GLU A 164 -1.75 11.22 -5.39
CA GLU A 164 -2.05 11.21 -3.97
C GLU A 164 -1.01 12.11 -3.25
N LEU A 165 -1.45 13.29 -2.79
CA LEU A 165 -0.62 14.20 -2.02
C LEU A 165 -0.79 13.91 -0.52
N HIS A 166 0.09 13.08 0.02
CA HIS A 166 0.12 12.64 1.41
C HIS A 166 0.60 13.74 2.34
N TYR A 167 -0.17 13.98 3.40
CA TYR A 167 0.21 14.79 4.57
C TYR A 167 0.52 13.92 5.81
N ARG A 168 0.20 12.63 5.72
CA ARG A 168 0.64 11.58 6.64
C ARG A 168 0.96 10.33 5.83
N VAL A 169 1.99 9.58 6.20
CA VAL A 169 2.43 8.42 5.39
C VAL A 169 1.42 7.26 5.36
N VAL A 170 0.52 7.19 6.35
CA VAL A 170 -0.53 6.17 6.46
C VAL A 170 -1.73 6.73 7.23
N GLY A 171 -2.92 6.16 7.01
CA GLY A 171 -4.14 6.50 7.74
C GLY A 171 -4.08 6.16 9.23
N MET A 172 -5.00 6.74 10.01
CA MET A 172 -5.01 6.61 11.48
C MET A 172 -5.49 5.23 11.93
N TYR A 173 -4.74 4.65 12.86
CA TYR A 173 -5.11 3.43 13.55
C TYR A 173 -5.99 3.73 14.75
N GLN A 174 -6.71 2.72 15.22
CA GLN A 174 -7.43 2.78 16.49
C GLN A 174 -6.49 2.81 17.69
N TYR A 175 -5.31 2.19 17.53
CA TYR A 175 -4.31 2.09 18.56
C TYR A 175 -3.42 3.33 18.55
N GLU A 176 -3.70 4.25 19.46
CA GLU A 176 -3.03 5.55 19.53
C GLU A 176 -1.49 5.49 19.60
N PRO A 177 -0.86 4.57 20.35
CA PRO A 177 0.60 4.50 20.39
C PRO A 177 1.26 4.15 19.04
N ALA A 178 0.57 3.40 18.16
CA ALA A 178 1.04 3.21 16.79
C ALA A 178 1.00 4.51 15.99
N ASN A 179 -0.04 5.33 16.17
CA ASN A 179 -0.12 6.64 15.53
C ASN A 179 1.01 7.56 16.00
N GLN A 180 1.26 7.60 17.31
CA GLN A 180 2.34 8.39 17.90
C GLN A 180 3.71 7.98 17.36
N THR A 181 3.98 6.67 17.26
CA THR A 181 5.23 6.14 16.70
C THR A 181 5.39 6.55 15.24
N VAL A 182 4.35 6.41 14.41
CA VAL A 182 4.35 6.84 13.02
C VAL A 182 4.62 8.35 12.93
N ASP A 183 3.85 9.17 13.64
CA ASP A 183 3.96 10.63 13.55
C ASP A 183 5.33 11.12 14.03
N GLU A 184 5.91 10.48 15.05
CA GLU A 184 7.25 10.76 15.54
C GLU A 184 8.34 10.43 14.51
N VAL A 185 8.27 9.24 13.89
CA VAL A 185 9.25 8.77 12.89
C VAL A 185 9.23 9.64 11.64
N TYR A 186 8.05 10.01 11.15
CA TYR A 186 7.90 10.76 9.90
C TYR A 186 7.78 12.28 10.09
N SER A 187 7.92 12.77 11.33
CA SER A 187 7.88 14.20 11.64
C SER A 187 8.95 15.00 10.87
N PRO A 188 8.70 16.27 10.53
CA PRO A 188 9.70 17.16 9.92
C PRO A 188 11.01 17.29 10.72
N LEU A 189 10.95 17.09 12.03
CA LEU A 189 12.10 17.19 12.92
C LEU A 189 13.03 15.97 12.86
N ARG A 190 12.48 14.79 12.57
CA ARG A 190 13.24 13.52 12.58
C ARG A 190 13.52 12.96 11.20
N LEU A 191 12.56 13.07 10.29
CA LEU A 191 12.69 12.51 8.96
C LEU A 191 13.66 13.37 8.13
N LYS A 192 14.76 12.74 7.70
CA LYS A 192 15.74 13.36 6.81
C LYS A 192 15.76 12.60 5.50
N PRO A 193 15.08 13.08 4.43
CA PRO A 193 15.04 12.38 3.15
C PRO A 193 16.42 12.19 2.55
N ILE A 194 16.61 11.10 1.81
CA ILE A 194 17.80 10.86 1.00
C ILE A 194 17.51 11.10 -0.47
N ARG A 195 18.55 11.18 -1.30
CA ARG A 195 18.41 11.38 -2.75
C ARG A 195 18.58 10.05 -3.49
N GLN A 196 17.65 9.73 -4.38
CA GLN A 196 17.72 8.58 -5.27
C GLN A 196 17.63 9.08 -6.72
N THR A 197 18.61 8.73 -7.56
CA THR A 197 18.58 9.04 -8.99
C THR A 197 17.97 7.88 -9.78
N ILE A 198 16.89 8.14 -10.50
CA ILE A 198 16.16 7.16 -11.31
C ILE A 198 16.04 7.73 -12.72
N ASN A 199 16.50 6.98 -13.72
CA ASN A 199 16.44 7.39 -15.13
C ASN A 199 16.95 8.83 -15.38
N GLY A 200 18.01 9.24 -14.68
CA GLY A 200 18.64 10.55 -14.80
C GLY A 200 17.95 11.71 -14.06
N PHE A 201 16.84 11.47 -13.35
CA PHE A 201 16.21 12.47 -12.47
C PHE A 201 16.45 12.09 -11.00
N THR A 202 16.72 13.07 -10.15
CA THR A 202 17.01 12.83 -8.73
C THR A 202 15.82 13.22 -7.87
N TYR A 203 15.33 12.30 -7.06
CA TYR A 203 14.19 12.47 -6.18
C TYR A 203 14.62 12.47 -4.72
N SER A 204 13.90 13.19 -3.87
CA SER A 204 13.92 12.95 -2.43
C SER A 204 13.04 11.75 -2.11
N VAL A 205 13.57 10.78 -1.38
CA VAL A 205 12.85 9.55 -0.95
C VAL A 205 13.07 9.30 0.54
N LEU A 206 12.26 8.41 1.13
CA LEU A 206 12.47 7.99 2.52
C LEU A 206 13.83 7.27 2.65
N PRO A 207 14.57 7.44 3.75
CA PRO A 207 15.75 6.63 4.02
C PRO A 207 15.36 5.15 4.20
N PRO A 208 16.29 4.19 3.96
CA PRO A 208 15.93 2.79 3.88
C PRO A 208 15.22 2.21 5.10
N THR A 209 15.63 2.60 6.30
CA THR A 209 15.02 2.11 7.54
C THR A 209 13.55 2.58 7.67
N GLU A 210 13.32 3.87 7.46
CA GLU A 210 11.99 4.48 7.45
C GLU A 210 11.14 3.95 6.29
N TYR A 211 11.73 3.71 5.11
CA TYR A 211 11.04 3.14 3.96
C TYR A 211 10.53 1.72 4.28
N VAL A 212 11.34 0.86 4.90
CA VAL A 212 10.90 -0.48 5.33
C VAL A 212 9.74 -0.39 6.31
N PHE A 213 9.83 0.50 7.31
CA PHE A 213 8.74 0.72 8.26
C PHE A 213 7.45 1.20 7.55
N TYR A 214 7.59 2.07 6.56
CA TYR A 214 6.49 2.53 5.71
C TYR A 214 5.84 1.37 4.92
N MET A 215 6.64 0.47 4.34
CA MET A 215 6.14 -0.68 3.58
C MET A 215 5.34 -1.64 4.47
N ILE A 216 5.78 -1.85 5.72
CA ILE A 216 5.03 -2.64 6.71
C ILE A 216 3.67 -1.99 6.99
N HIS A 217 3.64 -0.69 7.25
CA HIS A 217 2.40 0.06 7.48
C HIS A 217 1.48 0.10 6.24
N HIS A 218 2.06 0.15 5.05
CA HIS A 218 1.30 0.11 3.80
C HIS A 218 0.63 -1.25 3.58
N MET A 219 1.37 -2.34 3.77
CA MET A 219 0.81 -3.70 3.74
C MET A 219 -0.23 -3.89 4.84
N LEU A 220 0.02 -3.42 6.06
CA LEU A 220 -0.92 -3.45 7.16
C LEU A 220 -2.23 -2.73 6.81
N LYS A 221 -2.14 -1.53 6.26
CA LYS A 221 -3.32 -0.78 5.80
C LYS A 221 -4.10 -1.63 4.81
N HIS A 222 -3.47 -2.08 3.72
CA HIS A 222 -4.21 -2.87 2.75
C HIS A 222 -4.77 -4.16 3.34
N TYR A 223 -4.02 -4.87 4.19
CA TYR A 223 -4.48 -6.07 4.86
C TYR A 223 -5.72 -5.81 5.72
N LEU A 224 -5.77 -4.67 6.41
CA LEU A 224 -6.92 -4.27 7.21
C LEU A 224 -8.11 -3.88 6.34
N TYR A 225 -7.93 -3.06 5.30
CA TYR A 225 -9.02 -2.34 4.64
C TYR A 225 -9.48 -2.93 3.30
N SER A 226 -8.62 -3.59 2.51
CA SER A 226 -8.95 -3.91 1.12
C SER A 226 -8.36 -5.20 0.54
N GLY A 227 -7.42 -5.84 1.25
CA GLY A 227 -6.52 -6.83 0.66
C GLY A 227 -5.41 -6.18 -0.17
N PHE A 228 -4.35 -6.93 -0.43
CA PHE A 228 -3.32 -6.55 -1.39
C PHE A 228 -2.79 -7.77 -2.12
N GLY A 229 -2.32 -7.57 -3.36
CA GLY A 229 -1.73 -8.63 -4.15
C GLY A 229 -0.24 -8.83 -3.84
N ILE A 230 0.31 -9.96 -4.28
CA ILE A 230 1.69 -10.38 -4.00
C ILE A 230 2.78 -9.36 -4.37
N ARG A 231 2.48 -8.38 -5.23
CA ARG A 231 3.39 -7.28 -5.59
C ARG A 231 3.99 -6.58 -4.37
N LEU A 232 3.21 -6.32 -3.30
CA LEU A 232 3.78 -5.62 -2.14
C LEU A 232 4.84 -6.47 -1.42
N LEU A 233 4.70 -7.80 -1.41
CA LEU A 233 5.75 -8.70 -0.92
C LEU A 233 6.96 -8.72 -1.86
N CYS A 234 6.74 -8.66 -3.19
CA CYS A 234 7.81 -8.55 -4.17
C CYS A 234 8.63 -7.27 -3.98
N ASP A 235 7.93 -6.13 -3.84
CA ASP A 235 8.54 -4.83 -3.52
C ASP A 235 9.40 -4.95 -2.26
N PHE A 236 8.85 -5.57 -1.20
CA PHE A 236 9.53 -5.74 0.08
C PHE A 236 10.80 -6.57 -0.03
N VAL A 237 10.75 -7.72 -0.72
CA VAL A 237 11.91 -8.59 -0.93
C VAL A 237 13.02 -7.87 -1.70
N LEU A 238 12.67 -7.21 -2.80
CA LEU A 238 13.64 -6.52 -3.64
C LEU A 238 14.26 -5.32 -2.91
N TYR A 239 13.47 -4.58 -2.15
CA TYR A 239 13.95 -3.44 -1.38
C TYR A 239 14.90 -3.87 -0.27
N LEU A 240 14.53 -4.88 0.53
CA LEU A 240 15.39 -5.42 1.59
C LEU A 240 16.71 -5.95 1.03
N LYS A 241 16.68 -6.69 -0.09
CA LYS A 241 17.91 -7.19 -0.75
C LYS A 241 18.79 -6.04 -1.24
N ARG A 242 18.20 -4.96 -1.76
CA ARG A 242 18.96 -3.83 -2.31
C ARG A 242 19.65 -3.02 -1.22
N TYR A 243 18.95 -2.75 -0.13
CA TYR A 243 19.38 -1.80 0.90
C TYR A 243 19.76 -2.47 2.23
N GLU A 244 19.99 -3.79 2.25
CA GLU A 244 20.29 -4.59 3.46
C GLU A 244 21.29 -3.91 4.40
N LYS A 245 22.38 -3.35 3.85
CA LYS A 245 23.47 -2.73 4.62
C LYS A 245 23.13 -1.35 5.19
N GLU A 246 22.09 -0.71 4.68
CA GLU A 246 21.65 0.65 5.05
C GLU A 246 20.44 0.62 5.98
N ILE A 247 19.82 -0.55 6.15
CA ILE A 247 18.65 -0.74 7.00
C ILE A 247 19.08 -1.04 8.43
N ASP A 248 18.63 -0.23 9.38
CA ASP A 248 18.75 -0.50 10.81
C ASP A 248 17.57 -1.36 11.28
N PHE A 249 17.77 -2.68 11.24
CA PHE A 249 16.76 -3.64 11.68
C PHE A 249 16.44 -3.50 13.18
N SER A 250 17.38 -3.08 14.02
CA SER A 250 17.11 -2.84 15.44
C SER A 250 16.08 -1.72 15.62
N ARG A 251 16.18 -0.64 14.86
CA ARG A 251 15.16 0.44 14.87
C ARG A 251 13.81 -0.05 14.35
N ILE A 252 13.78 -0.88 13.30
CA ILE A 252 12.53 -1.48 12.81
C ILE A 252 11.87 -2.30 13.92
N HIS A 253 12.61 -3.18 14.61
CA HIS A 253 12.09 -3.96 15.74
C HIS A 253 11.54 -3.08 16.86
N GLN A 254 12.24 -2.00 17.21
CA GLN A 254 11.78 -1.04 18.22
C GLN A 254 10.47 -0.36 17.82
N TRP A 255 10.36 0.11 16.58
CA TRP A 255 9.14 0.74 16.06
C TRP A 255 7.99 -0.24 15.91
N CYS A 256 8.25 -1.45 15.43
CA CYS A 256 7.25 -2.50 15.34
C CYS A 256 6.70 -2.86 16.73
N LYS A 257 7.56 -2.93 17.76
CA LYS A 257 7.15 -3.16 19.14
C LYS A 257 6.32 -2.00 19.70
N ALA A 258 6.76 -0.76 19.51
CA ALA A 258 6.03 0.44 19.94
C ALA A 258 4.65 0.55 19.27
N SER A 259 4.56 0.18 18.00
CA SER A 259 3.33 0.13 17.22
C SER A 259 2.50 -1.15 17.44
N ARG A 260 3.00 -2.13 18.20
CA ARG A 260 2.41 -3.48 18.40
C ARG A 260 2.15 -4.26 17.11
N ILE A 261 3.02 -4.11 16.12
CA ILE A 261 2.95 -4.79 14.81
C ILE A 261 4.10 -5.78 14.59
N SER A 262 4.86 -6.12 15.64
CA SER A 262 5.98 -7.07 15.56
C SER A 262 5.58 -8.41 14.94
N HIS A 263 4.46 -8.98 15.39
CA HIS A 263 3.97 -10.25 14.85
C HIS A 263 3.66 -10.17 13.34
N LEU A 264 3.06 -9.07 12.87
CA LEU A 264 2.82 -8.87 11.44
C LEU A 264 4.14 -8.78 10.67
N TYR A 265 5.12 -8.02 11.18
CA TYR A 265 6.44 -7.91 10.57
C TYR A 265 7.12 -9.28 10.43
N GLU A 266 7.12 -10.08 11.50
CA GLU A 266 7.68 -11.44 11.48
C GLU A 266 6.96 -12.35 10.48
N ILE A 267 5.63 -12.28 10.39
CA ILE A 267 4.84 -13.06 9.41
C ILE A 267 5.22 -12.67 7.98
N ILE A 268 5.29 -11.37 7.67
CA ILE A 268 5.68 -10.87 6.34
C ILE A 268 7.08 -11.38 6.00
N LEU A 269 8.03 -11.21 6.91
CA LEU A 269 9.43 -11.60 6.70
C LEU A 269 9.56 -13.12 6.50
N LYS A 270 8.90 -13.92 7.34
CA LYS A 270 8.88 -15.38 7.22
C LYS A 270 8.24 -15.84 5.91
N THR A 271 7.13 -15.23 5.50
CA THR A 271 6.45 -15.51 4.23
C THR A 271 7.38 -15.25 3.05
N CYS A 272 8.04 -14.09 3.05
CA CYS A 272 9.02 -13.73 2.02
C CYS A 272 10.21 -14.69 1.96
N ARG A 273 10.67 -15.23 3.09
CA ARG A 273 11.73 -16.26 3.14
C ARG A 273 11.28 -17.58 2.53
N LEU A 274 10.09 -18.05 2.89
CA LEU A 274 9.57 -19.34 2.47
C LEU A 274 9.20 -19.37 0.99
N TYR A 275 8.63 -18.28 0.47
CA TYR A 275 7.94 -18.31 -0.83
C TYR A 275 8.52 -17.34 -1.88
N LEU A 276 9.37 -16.38 -1.50
CA LEU A 276 9.92 -15.36 -2.39
C LEU A 276 11.45 -15.23 -2.33
N ASP A 277 12.12 -16.25 -1.77
CA ASP A 277 13.58 -16.36 -1.67
C ASP A 277 14.25 -15.14 -1.02
N LEU A 278 13.67 -14.59 0.04
CA LEU A 278 14.38 -13.66 0.91
C LEU A 278 15.47 -14.41 1.69
N PRO A 279 16.75 -13.98 1.65
CA PRO A 279 17.82 -14.63 2.40
C PRO A 279 17.55 -14.65 3.90
N ALA A 280 17.88 -15.76 4.56
CA ALA A 280 17.75 -15.90 6.01
C ALA A 280 18.70 -14.97 6.80
N SER A 281 19.76 -14.46 6.15
CA SER A 281 20.68 -13.48 6.72
C SER A 281 20.07 -12.09 6.92
N ILE A 282 19.04 -11.74 6.13
CA ILE A 282 18.36 -10.44 6.23
C ILE A 282 17.41 -10.50 7.42
N ASP A 283 17.82 -9.86 8.52
CA ASP A 283 17.13 -9.80 9.83
C ASP A 283 16.77 -11.16 10.44
N PRO A 284 17.77 -11.97 10.86
CA PRO A 284 17.59 -13.39 11.13
C PRO A 284 16.59 -13.72 12.25
N ALA A 285 16.40 -12.81 13.22
CA ALA A 285 15.64 -13.04 14.45
C ALA A 285 14.12 -12.87 14.24
N ILE A 286 13.43 -13.95 13.84
CA ILE A 286 11.97 -13.98 13.72
C ILE A 286 11.36 -15.22 14.38
N ASN A 287 10.16 -15.06 14.93
CA ASN A 287 9.45 -16.13 15.67
C ASN A 287 8.13 -16.58 15.01
N ALA A 288 7.79 -16.09 13.82
CA ALA A 288 6.57 -16.49 13.11
C ALA A 288 6.59 -17.96 12.65
N SER A 289 5.44 -18.64 12.81
CA SER A 289 5.28 -20.05 12.42
C SER A 289 5.11 -20.19 10.91
N PRO A 290 5.64 -21.28 10.30
CA PRO A 290 5.43 -21.58 8.89
C PRO A 290 3.95 -21.66 8.50
N GLU A 291 3.10 -22.23 9.36
CA GLU A 291 1.68 -22.43 9.10
C GLU A 291 0.92 -21.09 9.03
N THR A 292 1.26 -20.15 9.91
CA THR A 292 0.66 -18.80 9.87
C THR A 292 1.15 -18.02 8.65
N SER A 293 2.41 -18.18 8.25
CA SER A 293 2.95 -17.58 7.02
C SER A 293 2.30 -18.16 5.75
N GLU A 294 2.06 -19.46 5.70
CA GLU A 294 1.33 -20.09 4.58
C GLU A 294 -0.10 -19.55 4.50
N ALA A 295 -0.82 -19.51 5.63
CA ALA A 295 -2.18 -18.99 5.69
C ALA A 295 -2.25 -17.51 5.27
N PHE A 296 -1.26 -16.71 5.69
CA PHE A 296 -1.13 -15.31 5.28
C PHE A 296 -0.90 -15.16 3.77
N LEU A 297 -0.06 -16.00 3.17
CA LEU A 297 0.17 -15.96 1.72
C LEU A 297 -1.04 -16.41 0.92
N ILE A 298 -1.69 -17.52 1.32
CA ILE A 298 -2.91 -17.99 0.67
C ILE A 298 -3.96 -16.87 0.69
N ARG A 299 -4.10 -16.17 1.82
CA ARG A 299 -5.01 -15.03 1.95
C ARG A 299 -4.70 -13.91 0.94
N ILE A 300 -3.42 -13.56 0.79
CA ILE A 300 -2.97 -12.56 -0.19
C ILE A 300 -3.31 -13.01 -1.62
N LEU A 301 -3.10 -14.29 -1.93
CA LEU A 301 -3.39 -14.86 -3.26
C LEU A 301 -4.89 -14.92 -3.55
N GLU A 302 -5.72 -15.13 -2.54
CA GLU A 302 -7.19 -15.12 -2.67
C GLU A 302 -7.80 -13.71 -2.77
N ASP A 303 -7.16 -12.70 -2.21
CA ASP A 303 -7.71 -11.32 -2.17
C ASP A 303 -7.36 -10.49 -3.42
N GLY A 304 -6.34 -10.88 -4.20
CA GLY A 304 -5.96 -10.19 -5.43
C GLY A 304 -5.32 -8.80 -5.22
N ASP A 305 -4.86 -8.15 -6.31
CA ASP A 305 -4.39 -6.76 -6.25
C ASP A 305 -5.55 -5.77 -6.50
N MET A 306 -6.20 -5.37 -5.40
CA MET A 306 -7.36 -4.47 -5.38
C MET A 306 -7.00 -2.98 -5.62
N GLY A 307 -5.87 -2.74 -6.29
CA GLY A 307 -5.14 -1.47 -6.33
C GLY A 307 -5.77 -0.31 -7.10
N THR A 308 -7.08 -0.09 -6.98
CA THR A 308 -7.80 1.16 -7.30
C THR A 308 -9.26 1.24 -6.80
N ASP A 309 -9.90 0.15 -6.32
CA ASP A 309 -11.38 0.09 -6.24
C ASP A 309 -12.00 -0.04 -4.84
N VAL A 310 -11.23 0.16 -3.76
CA VAL A 310 -11.74 -0.08 -2.40
C VAL A 310 -11.66 1.14 -1.47
N SER A 311 -11.34 2.34 -2.00
CA SER A 311 -11.35 3.60 -1.24
C SER A 311 -12.72 3.93 -0.63
N GLN A 312 -13.77 3.21 -1.04
CA GLN A 312 -15.13 3.39 -0.56
C GLN A 312 -15.56 2.39 0.53
N ALA A 313 -14.81 1.30 0.79
CA ALA A 313 -15.24 0.32 1.79
C ALA A 313 -15.09 0.88 3.22
N LEU A 314 -16.15 0.75 4.02
CA LEU A 314 -16.05 1.03 5.46
C LEU A 314 -15.33 -0.15 6.12
N VAL A 315 -14.09 0.06 6.52
CA VAL A 315 -13.33 -0.98 7.21
C VAL A 315 -12.72 -0.43 8.50
N GLY A 316 -12.71 -1.30 9.51
CA GLY A 316 -12.34 -0.93 10.86
C GLY A 316 -10.87 -0.61 10.99
N SER A 317 -10.57 0.25 11.94
CA SER A 317 -9.20 0.66 12.26
C SER A 317 -8.41 -0.41 13.06
N GLY A 318 -8.95 -1.62 13.17
CA GLY A 318 -8.32 -2.83 13.72
C GLY A 318 -9.19 -4.09 13.53
N SER A 319 -8.71 -5.22 14.06
CA SER A 319 -9.43 -6.51 14.06
C SER A 319 -10.14 -6.75 15.38
N TYR A 320 -11.44 -7.06 15.32
CA TYR A 320 -12.27 -7.38 16.47
C TYR A 320 -12.63 -8.85 16.56
N ARG A 321 -12.48 -9.47 17.74
CA ARG A 321 -12.87 -10.88 17.97
C ARG A 321 -14.37 -11.14 17.78
N LYS A 322 -15.21 -10.17 18.14
CA LYS A 322 -16.66 -10.18 17.90
C LYS A 322 -17.13 -8.75 17.68
N ILE A 323 -17.94 -8.53 16.65
CA ILE A 323 -18.53 -7.22 16.37
C ILE A 323 -19.80 -7.07 17.19
N ASN A 324 -19.84 -6.02 17.99
CA ASN A 324 -21.00 -5.63 18.80
C ASN A 324 -21.26 -4.12 18.66
N LEU A 325 -22.25 -3.59 19.39
CA LEU A 325 -22.56 -2.15 19.38
C LEU A 325 -21.38 -1.28 19.82
N LEU A 326 -20.59 -1.75 20.79
CA LEU A 326 -19.39 -1.05 21.26
C LEU A 326 -18.32 -0.96 20.18
N THR A 327 -18.20 -1.96 19.30
CA THR A 327 -17.32 -1.93 18.12
C THR A 327 -17.67 -0.78 17.19
N TYR A 328 -18.94 -0.65 16.81
CA TYR A 328 -19.39 0.43 15.94
C TYR A 328 -19.21 1.81 16.60
N PHE A 329 -19.42 1.89 17.92
CA PHE A 329 -19.12 3.10 18.67
C PHE A 329 -17.62 3.42 18.68
N ARG A 330 -16.72 2.44 18.85
CA ARG A 330 -15.28 2.71 18.78
C ARG A 330 -14.86 3.27 17.42
N GLU A 331 -15.32 2.68 16.33
CA GLU A 331 -15.03 3.18 14.98
C GLU A 331 -15.62 4.57 14.74
N GLY A 332 -16.87 4.79 15.15
CA GLY A 332 -17.50 6.10 15.07
C GLY A 332 -16.73 7.17 15.86
N HIS A 333 -16.16 6.79 17.01
CA HIS A 333 -15.40 7.70 17.86
C HIS A 333 -14.07 8.09 17.22
N VAL A 334 -13.39 7.13 16.59
CA VAL A 334 -12.16 7.35 15.83
C VAL A 334 -12.45 8.30 14.67
N GLN A 335 -13.51 8.03 13.89
CA GLN A 335 -13.93 8.90 12.80
C GLN A 335 -14.28 10.32 13.26
N MET A 336 -14.86 10.47 14.46
CA MET A 336 -15.13 11.79 15.06
C MET A 336 -13.82 12.53 15.35
N LYS A 337 -12.83 11.87 15.96
CA LYS A 337 -11.53 12.49 16.26
C LYS A 337 -10.75 12.87 14.99
N VAL A 338 -10.77 12.01 13.97
CA VAL A 338 -10.17 12.29 12.65
C VAL A 338 -10.82 13.51 12.00
N ARG A 339 -12.17 13.57 12.03
CA ARG A 339 -12.93 14.68 11.41
C ARG A 339 -12.76 15.99 12.18
N PHE A 340 -12.56 15.93 13.48
CA PHE A 340 -12.42 17.10 14.35
C PHE A 340 -11.13 17.01 15.18
N PRO A 341 -9.93 17.19 14.59
CA PRO A 341 -8.67 16.97 15.29
C PRO A 341 -8.50 17.82 16.55
N LYS A 342 -8.93 19.09 16.52
CA LYS A 342 -8.83 20.00 17.68
C LYS A 342 -9.98 19.80 18.67
N ALA A 343 -11.22 19.75 18.19
CA ALA A 343 -12.41 19.71 19.03
C ALA A 343 -12.71 18.30 19.59
N GLY A 344 -12.31 17.24 18.89
CA GLY A 344 -12.50 15.84 19.29
C GLY A 344 -11.72 15.44 20.54
N HIS A 345 -10.73 16.23 20.96
CA HIS A 345 -10.00 16.06 22.21
C HIS A 345 -10.72 16.68 23.42
N CYS A 346 -11.80 17.45 23.21
CA CYS A 346 -12.58 18.08 24.28
C CYS A 346 -13.86 17.27 24.57
N PRO A 347 -13.95 16.55 25.71
CA PRO A 347 -15.11 15.71 26.02
C PRO A 347 -16.44 16.45 26.08
N LEU A 348 -16.42 17.73 26.46
CA LEU A 348 -17.62 18.58 26.52
C LEU A 348 -18.26 18.80 25.15
N LEU A 349 -17.49 18.71 24.07
CA LEU A 349 -18.00 18.89 22.70
C LEU A 349 -18.51 17.59 22.09
N TRP A 350 -18.19 16.43 22.66
CA TRP A 350 -18.56 15.13 22.11
C TRP A 350 -20.05 14.96 21.84
N PRO A 351 -20.99 15.43 22.70
CA PRO A 351 -22.42 15.31 22.43
C PRO A 351 -22.87 16.00 21.13
N ALA A 352 -22.16 17.03 20.66
CA ALA A 352 -22.43 17.71 19.39
C ALA A 352 -21.63 17.11 18.22
N LEU A 353 -20.37 16.74 18.46
CA LEU A 353 -19.49 16.19 17.42
C LEU A 353 -19.92 14.79 16.95
N TRP A 354 -20.51 14.00 17.84
CA TRP A 354 -21.01 12.65 17.53
C TRP A 354 -22.16 12.65 16.51
N PRO A 355 -23.27 13.38 16.74
CA PRO A 355 -24.33 13.52 15.74
C PRO A 355 -23.83 14.09 14.41
N ALA A 356 -22.93 15.08 14.44
CA ALA A 356 -22.32 15.63 13.24
C ALA A 356 -21.54 14.57 12.46
N THR A 357 -20.70 13.79 13.15
CA THR A 357 -19.94 12.69 12.55
C THR A 357 -20.85 11.62 11.97
N PHE A 358 -21.92 11.25 12.67
CA PHE A 358 -22.89 10.27 12.21
C PHE A 358 -23.66 10.75 10.98
N PHE A 359 -24.11 12.01 10.96
CA PHE A 359 -24.76 12.60 9.78
C PHE A 359 -23.82 12.65 8.57
N CYS A 360 -22.56 13.04 8.78
CA CYS A 360 -21.55 12.97 7.73
C CYS A 360 -21.34 11.54 7.24
N PHE A 361 -21.27 10.56 8.15
CA PHE A 361 -21.14 9.14 7.79
C PHE A 361 -22.33 8.65 6.95
N LEU A 362 -23.57 9.02 7.32
CA LEU A 362 -24.76 8.71 6.54
C LEU A 362 -24.70 9.37 5.16
N LYS A 363 -24.47 10.68 5.10
CA LYS A 363 -24.34 11.42 3.84
C LYS A 363 -23.34 10.75 2.93
N ASN A 364 -22.13 10.47 3.44
CA ASN A 364 -21.06 9.82 2.69
C ASN A 364 -21.43 8.42 2.20
N THR A 365 -22.16 7.65 3.01
CA THR A 365 -22.63 6.31 2.63
C THR A 365 -23.54 6.36 1.41
N TYR A 366 -24.44 7.34 1.36
CA TYR A 366 -25.37 7.49 0.24
C TYR A 366 -24.77 8.24 -0.95
N THR A 367 -23.96 9.28 -0.73
CA THR A 367 -23.50 10.18 -1.81
C THR A 367 -22.13 9.84 -2.39
N LEU A 368 -21.22 9.29 -1.57
CA LEU A 368 -19.86 8.96 -2.02
C LEU A 368 -19.71 7.46 -2.30
N ARG A 369 -20.18 6.62 -1.37
CA ARG A 369 -20.11 5.14 -1.50
C ARG A 369 -21.23 4.53 -2.32
N ASN A 370 -22.24 5.33 -2.66
CA ASN A 370 -23.41 4.92 -3.43
C ASN A 370 -24.06 3.60 -2.93
N THR A 371 -24.12 3.43 -1.60
CA THR A 371 -24.59 2.19 -0.95
C THR A 371 -25.54 2.50 0.22
N THR A 372 -26.01 1.47 0.91
CA THR A 372 -26.90 1.60 2.08
C THR A 372 -26.14 1.41 3.39
N LEU A 373 -26.67 1.96 4.48
CA LEU A 373 -26.14 1.73 5.83
C LEU A 373 -26.05 0.22 6.16
N ARG A 374 -27.10 -0.54 5.82
CA ARG A 374 -27.14 -1.99 6.09
C ARG A 374 -26.05 -2.75 5.34
N GLN A 375 -25.84 -2.42 4.06
CA GLN A 375 -24.81 -3.04 3.24
C GLN A 375 -23.41 -2.66 3.75
N THR A 376 -23.19 -1.38 4.06
CA THR A 376 -21.93 -0.88 4.65
C THR A 376 -21.56 -1.62 5.93
N LEU A 377 -22.52 -1.81 6.84
CA LEU A 377 -22.29 -2.54 8.10
C LEU A 377 -22.06 -4.04 7.88
N LYS A 378 -22.66 -4.63 6.84
CA LYS A 378 -22.45 -6.03 6.45
C LYS A 378 -21.04 -6.22 5.89
N ASP A 379 -20.57 -5.31 5.05
CA ASP A 379 -19.22 -5.34 4.47
C ASP A 379 -18.15 -5.14 5.53
N PHE A 380 -18.38 -4.24 6.50
CA PHE A 380 -17.55 -4.09 7.68
C PHE A 380 -17.43 -5.41 8.47
N ARG A 381 -18.54 -6.14 8.68
CA ARG A 381 -18.52 -7.44 9.36
C ARG A 381 -17.72 -8.49 8.60
N LYS A 382 -17.90 -8.55 7.28
CA LYS A 382 -17.18 -9.48 6.41
C LYS A 382 -15.68 -9.18 6.42
N SER A 383 -15.29 -7.91 6.34
CA SER A 383 -13.89 -7.49 6.36
C SER A 383 -13.19 -7.86 7.68
N ASN A 384 -13.85 -7.62 8.82
CA ASN A 384 -13.29 -7.96 10.12
C ASN A 384 -13.08 -9.47 10.36
N GLN A 385 -13.93 -10.33 9.79
CA GLN A 385 -13.72 -11.79 9.83
C GLN A 385 -12.47 -12.21 9.05
N LYS A 386 -12.12 -11.47 7.99
CA LYS A 386 -10.91 -11.71 7.20
C LYS A 386 -9.65 -11.36 7.98
N THR A 387 -9.67 -10.29 8.78
CA THR A 387 -8.49 -9.80 9.50
C THR A 387 -8.19 -10.59 10.79
N THR A 388 -9.13 -11.36 11.34
CA THR A 388 -8.92 -12.18 12.56
C THR A 388 -7.93 -13.33 12.44
N LEU A 389 -7.57 -13.76 11.21
CA LEU A 389 -6.60 -14.85 10.97
C LEU A 389 -5.16 -14.48 11.37
N VAL A 390 -4.84 -13.18 11.40
CA VAL A 390 -3.56 -12.66 11.90
C VAL A 390 -3.88 -11.82 13.12
N ARG A 391 -3.32 -12.14 14.29
CA ARG A 391 -3.39 -11.24 15.45
C ARG A 391 -2.49 -10.04 15.17
N ILE A 392 -2.98 -9.09 14.37
CA ILE A 392 -2.21 -7.97 13.83
C ILE A 392 -1.61 -7.13 14.95
N PHE A 393 -2.43 -6.81 15.95
CA PHE A 393 -1.99 -6.12 17.14
C PHE A 393 -1.83 -7.13 18.27
N GLU A 394 -0.69 -7.06 18.95
CA GLU A 394 -0.49 -7.77 20.21
C GLU A 394 -1.49 -7.21 21.25
N ASN A 395 -2.60 -7.91 21.45
CA ASN A 395 -3.52 -7.56 22.52
C ASN A 395 -2.79 -7.78 23.84
N SER A 396 -2.69 -6.72 24.63
CA SER A 396 -2.39 -6.83 26.05
C SER A 396 -3.64 -7.36 26.74
N ASP A 397 -3.84 -8.68 26.68
CA ASP A 397 -4.55 -9.37 27.76
C ASP A 397 -3.49 -9.67 28.84
N SER A 398 -3.11 -8.62 29.55
CA SER A 398 -2.45 -8.65 30.86
C SER A 398 -2.86 -7.39 31.62
#